data_AF-K2E017-F1
#
_entry.id   AF-K2E017-F1
#
_cell.length_a   1.000
_cell.length_b   1.000
_cell.length_c   1.000
_cell.angle_alpha   90.00
_cell.angle_beta   90.00
_cell.angle_gamma   90.00
#
_symmetry.space_group_name_H-M   'P 1'
#
loop_
_entity.id
_entity.type
_entity.pdbx_description
1 polymer ?
#
loop_
_entity_poly.entity_id
_entity_poly.type
_entity_poly.pdbx_seq_one_letter_code
_entity_poly.pdbx_strand_id
1 'polypeptide(L)'
;MRCSGKPYDDKVIFLCGAGMFNNILFICVGNICRSPLAEYWAREQLEKSGVNNIYVSSAGLQAMRLSPIAPESQAILTRFQIDASNHFAKQVEENHILKADIIFTMEAWQKKELSIAFPGSHGKIFCLGKWRDEEIIDPYRQGTEIFEQVFELIKNNWDVWQKKLWKA
;
A
#
# COMPACT_ATOMS: atom_id res chain seq x y z
N MET A 1 -32.90 9.67 -3.97
CA MET A 1 -31.60 10.39 -3.89
C MET A 1 -30.48 9.37 -4.12
N ARG A 2 -29.89 9.34 -5.33
CA ARG A 2 -28.72 8.51 -5.62
C ARG A 2 -27.48 9.39 -5.51
N CYS A 3 -26.67 9.20 -4.49
CA CYS A 3 -25.32 9.77 -4.46
C CYS A 3 -24.48 9.01 -5.49
N SER A 4 -24.31 9.61 -6.66
CA SER A 4 -23.38 9.13 -7.68
C SER A 4 -21.95 9.45 -7.24
N GLY A 5 -21.33 8.55 -6.48
CA GLY A 5 -19.88 8.57 -6.30
C GLY A 5 -19.23 8.31 -7.66
N LYS A 6 -18.72 9.38 -8.30
CA LYS A 6 -17.93 9.21 -9.53
C LYS A 6 -16.71 8.34 -9.19
N PRO A 7 -16.38 7.31 -9.99
CA PRO A 7 -15.08 6.67 -9.87
C PRO A 7 -14.00 7.76 -10.05
N TYR A 8 -12.93 7.74 -9.25
CA TYR A 8 -11.80 8.63 -9.49
C TYR A 8 -11.27 8.34 -10.91
N ASP A 9 -11.59 9.24 -11.84
CA ASP A 9 -10.99 9.32 -13.16
C ASP A 9 -9.49 9.61 -12.98
N ASP A 10 -8.64 9.14 -13.89
CA ASP A 10 -7.19 9.38 -13.89
C ASP A 10 -6.87 10.89 -13.82
N LYS A 11 -7.80 11.74 -14.29
CA LYS A 11 -7.75 13.20 -14.16
C LYS A 11 -7.91 13.72 -12.73
N VAL A 12 -8.63 13.02 -11.85
CA VAL A 12 -8.85 13.46 -10.46
C VAL A 12 -7.59 13.28 -9.63
N ILE A 13 -6.82 12.22 -9.86
CA ILE A 13 -5.50 12.04 -9.22
C ILE A 13 -4.57 13.21 -9.61
N PHE A 14 -4.64 13.67 -10.87
CA PHE A 14 -3.77 14.74 -11.39
C PHE A 14 -4.19 16.16 -10.97
N LEU A 15 -5.48 16.39 -10.68
CA LEU A 15 -6.00 17.70 -10.30
C LEU A 15 -5.90 18.00 -8.79
N CYS A 16 -5.66 16.97 -7.98
CA CYS A 16 -5.61 17.08 -6.54
C CYS A 16 -4.15 17.25 -6.10
N GLY A 17 -3.73 18.52 -5.98
CA GLY A 17 -2.40 18.88 -5.49
C GLY A 17 -2.10 18.34 -4.09
N ALA A 18 -0.85 18.56 -3.64
CA ALA A 18 -0.35 18.18 -2.33
C ALA A 18 -1.31 18.66 -1.22
N GLY A 19 -2.11 17.74 -0.67
CA GLY A 19 -3.10 18.05 0.37
C GLY A 19 -4.36 17.19 0.40
N MET A 20 -4.60 16.32 -0.59
CA MET A 20 -5.86 15.54 -0.63
C MET A 20 -5.79 14.08 -0.14
N PHE A 21 -4.59 13.50 0.00
CA PHE A 21 -4.43 12.11 0.44
C PHE A 21 -3.64 12.06 1.74
N ASN A 22 -4.32 12.08 2.89
CA ASN A 22 -3.66 12.07 4.19
C ASN A 22 -3.57 10.65 4.77
N ASN A 23 -4.36 9.70 4.28
CA ASN A 23 -4.43 8.33 4.78
C ASN A 23 -4.20 7.33 3.66
N ILE A 24 -3.06 6.63 3.71
CA ILE A 24 -2.67 5.59 2.77
C ILE A 24 -2.78 4.23 3.45
N LEU A 25 -3.42 3.28 2.77
CA LEU A 25 -3.54 1.90 3.24
C LEU A 25 -2.97 0.91 2.22
N PHE A 26 -1.93 0.17 2.60
CA PHE A 26 -1.41 -0.95 1.82
C PHE A 26 -2.06 -2.27 2.23
N ILE A 27 -2.49 -3.08 1.27
CA ILE A 27 -3.13 -4.37 1.51
C ILE A 27 -2.42 -5.48 0.75
N CYS A 28 -2.11 -6.56 1.47
CA CYS A 28 -1.76 -7.84 0.86
C CYS A 28 -2.58 -8.96 1.53
N VAL A 29 -2.15 -10.22 1.41
CA VAL A 29 -2.86 -11.35 2.02
C VAL A 29 -2.61 -11.41 3.53
N GLY A 30 -1.39 -11.78 3.94
CA GLY A 30 -1.06 -12.08 5.33
C GLY A 30 -0.69 -10.88 6.21
N ASN A 31 -0.45 -9.70 5.61
CA ASN A 31 0.06 -8.50 6.30
C ASN A 31 1.40 -8.70 7.05
N ILE A 32 2.27 -9.56 6.52
CA ILE A 32 3.59 -9.83 7.10
C ILE A 32 4.75 -9.61 6.12
N CYS A 33 4.51 -9.63 4.80
CA CYS A 33 5.57 -9.50 3.79
C CYS A 33 5.46 -8.18 3.01
N ARG A 34 4.60 -8.15 1.98
CA ARG A 34 4.53 -7.06 1.00
C ARG A 34 3.97 -5.75 1.54
N SER A 35 2.81 -5.79 2.20
CA SER A 35 2.16 -4.55 2.65
C SER A 35 2.88 -3.84 3.79
N PRO A 36 3.48 -4.52 4.79
CA PRO A 36 4.32 -3.84 5.77
C PRO A 36 5.58 -3.27 5.12
N LEU A 37 6.22 -4.02 4.22
CA LEU A 37 7.39 -3.55 3.48
C LEU A 37 7.08 -2.26 2.69
N ALA A 38 5.93 -2.21 2.03
CA ALA A 38 5.45 -1.02 1.33
C ALA A 38 5.09 0.14 2.28
N GLU A 39 4.41 -0.11 3.40
CA GLU A 39 4.06 0.92 4.40
C GLU A 39 5.31 1.62 4.94
N TYR A 40 6.26 0.84 5.45
CA TYR A 40 7.45 1.37 6.11
C TYR A 40 8.36 2.08 5.11
N TRP A 41 8.51 1.53 3.90
CA TRP A 41 9.23 2.21 2.82
C TRP A 41 8.56 3.52 2.42
N ALA A 42 7.25 3.50 2.15
CA ALA A 42 6.51 4.67 1.68
C ALA A 42 6.57 5.82 2.70
N ARG A 43 6.38 5.52 3.98
CA ARG A 43 6.51 6.50 5.08
C ARG A 43 7.89 7.15 5.08
N GLU A 44 8.95 6.35 5.06
CA GLU A 44 10.33 6.86 5.04
C GLU A 44 10.59 7.77 3.82
N GLN A 45 10.10 7.38 2.64
CA GLN A 45 10.28 8.17 1.42
C GLN A 45 9.47 9.48 1.44
N LEU A 46 8.27 9.49 2.05
CA LEU A 46 7.47 10.70 2.18
C LEU A 46 8.16 11.70 3.11
N GLU A 47 8.61 11.24 4.29
CA GLU A 47 9.35 12.05 5.26
C GLU A 47 10.62 12.65 4.62
N LYS A 48 11.43 11.83 3.94
CA LYS A 48 12.63 12.29 3.21
C LYS A 48 12.33 13.31 2.11
N SER A 49 11.14 13.25 1.51
CA SER A 49 10.71 14.19 0.48
C SER A 49 10.07 15.47 1.02
N GLY A 50 9.99 15.63 2.34
CA GLY A 50 9.33 16.77 2.99
C GLY A 50 7.81 16.73 2.94
N VAL A 51 7.21 15.60 2.53
CA VAL A 51 5.76 15.39 2.54
C VAL A 51 5.36 14.91 3.93
N ASN A 52 4.86 15.85 4.73
CA ASN A 52 4.49 15.62 6.13
C ASN A 52 2.99 15.37 6.30
N ASN A 53 2.59 14.95 7.51
CA ASN A 53 1.19 14.74 7.91
C ASN A 53 0.44 13.66 7.12
N ILE A 54 1.15 12.67 6.60
CA ILE A 54 0.57 11.51 5.93
C ILE A 54 0.59 10.31 6.88
N TYR A 55 -0.59 9.78 7.18
CA TYR A 55 -0.74 8.53 7.89
C TYR A 55 -0.65 7.36 6.90
N VAL A 56 0.41 6.57 7.02
CA VAL A 56 0.64 5.37 6.22
C VAL A 56 0.41 4.15 7.10
N SER A 57 -0.37 3.20 6.61
CA SER A 57 -0.66 1.96 7.34
C SER A 57 -0.82 0.78 6.40
N SER A 58 -0.81 -0.44 6.93
CA SER A 58 -1.08 -1.65 6.16
C SER A 58 -2.03 -2.62 6.86
N ALA A 59 -2.70 -3.48 6.10
CA ALA A 59 -3.57 -4.54 6.60
C ALA A 59 -3.55 -5.78 5.68
N GLY A 60 -4.19 -6.86 6.12
CA GLY A 60 -4.24 -8.13 5.38
C GLY A 60 -5.66 -8.60 5.09
N LEU A 61 -5.89 -9.14 3.88
CA LEU A 61 -7.15 -9.81 3.53
C LEU A 61 -7.40 -11.06 4.38
N GLN A 62 -6.33 -11.78 4.69
CA GLN A 62 -6.32 -12.97 5.54
C GLN A 62 -5.12 -12.85 6.47
N ALA A 63 -5.15 -11.82 7.33
CA ALA A 63 -4.00 -11.44 8.11
C ALA A 63 -3.58 -12.55 9.08
N MET A 64 -2.28 -12.76 9.20
CA MET A 64 -1.69 -13.60 10.23
C MET A 64 -1.68 -12.83 11.55
N ARG A 65 -2.87 -12.56 12.11
CA ARG A 65 -3.08 -11.61 13.20
C ARG A 65 -2.03 -11.72 14.31
N LEU A 66 -1.53 -10.56 14.76
CA LEU A 66 -0.52 -10.42 15.82
C LEU A 66 0.84 -11.04 15.47
N SER A 67 1.05 -11.49 14.23
CA SER A 67 2.38 -11.91 13.79
C SER A 67 3.24 -10.69 13.50
N PRO A 68 4.54 -10.74 13.83
CA PRO A 68 5.46 -9.70 13.41
C PRO A 68 5.61 -9.70 11.88
N ILE A 69 6.29 -8.68 11.37
CA ILE A 69 6.75 -8.66 9.98
C ILE A 69 7.65 -9.89 9.71
N ALA A 70 7.61 -10.41 8.49
CA ALA A 70 8.46 -11.54 8.08
C ALA A 70 9.94 -11.17 8.23
N PRO A 71 10.80 -12.08 8.73
CA PRO A 71 12.22 -11.80 8.97
C PRO A 71 12.96 -11.26 7.73
N GLU A 72 12.63 -11.75 6.54
CA GLU A 72 13.22 -11.31 5.28
C GLU A 72 12.85 -9.85 4.96
N SER A 73 11.58 -9.48 5.19
CA SER A 73 11.12 -8.10 5.02
C SER A 73 11.71 -7.16 6.07
N GLN A 74 11.86 -7.63 7.32
CA GLN A 74 12.57 -6.89 8.36
C GLN A 74 14.04 -6.67 8.00
N ALA A 75 14.73 -7.71 7.53
CA ALA A 75 16.12 -7.63 7.13
C ALA A 75 16.33 -6.62 6.00
N ILE A 76 15.44 -6.60 5.01
CA ILE A 76 15.44 -5.60 3.94
C ILE A 76 15.32 -4.19 4.54
N LEU A 77 14.29 -3.92 5.35
CA LEU A 77 14.09 -2.59 5.94
C LEU A 77 15.26 -2.13 6.80
N THR A 78 15.86 -3.03 7.59
CA THR A 78 17.03 -2.75 8.41
C THR A 78 18.23 -2.29 7.58
N ARG A 79 18.43 -2.81 6.35
CA ARG A 79 19.49 -2.34 5.43
C ARG A 79 19.34 -0.86 5.05
N PHE A 80 18.12 -0.34 5.13
CA PHE A 80 17.79 1.07 4.89
C PHE A 80 17.62 1.88 6.18
N GLN A 81 18.00 1.31 7.33
CA GLN A 81 17.85 1.92 8.66
C GLN A 81 16.39 2.19 9.05
N ILE A 82 15.44 1.46 8.47
CA ILE A 82 14.02 1.57 8.78
C ILE A 82 13.66 0.51 9.83
N ASP A 83 13.17 0.95 10.99
CA ASP A 83 12.70 0.06 12.05
C ASP A 83 11.21 -0.30 11.86
N ALA A 84 10.94 -1.59 11.74
CA ALA A 84 9.60 -2.16 11.64
C ALA A 84 9.27 -3.15 12.76
N SER A 85 10.03 -3.13 13.86
CA SER A 85 9.83 -3.98 15.03
C SER A 85 8.46 -3.82 15.68
N ASN A 86 7.84 -2.64 15.55
CA ASN A 86 6.50 -2.35 16.05
C ASN A 86 5.37 -2.82 15.11
N HIS A 87 5.70 -3.42 13.96
CA HIS A 87 4.69 -3.95 13.05
C HIS A 87 4.05 -5.21 13.61
N PHE A 88 2.71 -5.23 13.65
CA PHE A 88 1.94 -6.43 13.90
C PHE A 88 0.84 -6.58 12.87
N ALA A 89 0.77 -7.77 12.29
CA ALA A 89 -0.20 -8.08 11.27
C ALA A 89 -1.64 -7.89 11.79
N LYS A 90 -2.44 -7.15 11.03
CA LYS A 90 -3.84 -6.86 11.35
C LYS A 90 -4.77 -7.14 10.17
N GLN A 91 -5.96 -7.64 10.50
CA GLN A 91 -6.99 -7.95 9.53
C GLN A 91 -7.55 -6.63 8.96
N VAL A 92 -7.79 -6.60 7.64
CA VAL A 92 -8.53 -5.50 7.03
C VAL A 92 -9.96 -5.49 7.56
N GLU A 93 -10.43 -4.30 7.91
CA GLU A 93 -11.77 -4.08 8.47
C GLU A 93 -12.36 -2.84 7.80
N GLU A 94 -13.68 -2.70 7.87
CA GLU A 94 -14.41 -1.60 7.25
C GLU A 94 -13.86 -0.22 7.66
N ASN A 95 -13.52 -0.05 8.95
CA ASN A 95 -12.96 1.22 9.45
C ASN A 95 -11.63 1.59 8.78
N HIS A 96 -10.78 0.60 8.46
CA HIS A 96 -9.55 0.84 7.70
C HIS A 96 -9.86 1.38 6.31
N ILE A 97 -10.82 0.75 5.63
CA ILE A 97 -11.24 1.10 4.28
C ILE A 97 -11.91 2.47 4.26
N LEU A 98 -12.76 2.79 5.24
CA LEU A 98 -13.45 4.08 5.32
C LEU A 98 -12.48 5.24 5.54
N LYS A 99 -11.51 5.08 6.44
CA LYS A 99 -10.51 6.11 6.77
C LYS A 99 -9.48 6.35 5.68
N ALA A 100 -9.16 5.35 4.86
CA ALA A 100 -8.18 5.49 3.80
C ALA A 100 -8.66 6.46 2.71
N ASP A 101 -7.83 7.40 2.31
CA ASP A 101 -8.07 8.25 1.14
C ASP A 101 -7.65 7.52 -0.14
N ILE A 102 -6.62 6.67 -0.03
CA ILE A 102 -6.15 5.80 -1.09
C ILE A 102 -5.71 4.44 -0.54
N ILE A 103 -6.04 3.38 -1.27
CA ILE A 103 -5.76 1.99 -0.91
C ILE A 103 -4.94 1.35 -2.04
N PHE A 104 -3.82 0.74 -1.67
CA PHE A 104 -2.94 0.03 -2.60
C PHE A 104 -2.95 -1.47 -2.33
N THR A 105 -3.30 -2.26 -3.33
CA THR A 105 -3.12 -3.72 -3.33
C THR A 105 -1.86 -4.11 -4.08
N MET A 106 -1.38 -5.34 -3.87
CA MET A 106 -0.18 -5.87 -4.52
C MET A 106 -0.51 -6.55 -5.86
N GLU A 107 -1.69 -7.15 -5.94
CA GLU A 107 -2.18 -7.87 -7.12
C GLU A 107 -3.61 -7.41 -7.47
N ALA A 108 -4.05 -7.66 -8.70
CA ALA A 108 -5.35 -7.28 -9.25
C ALA A 108 -6.50 -8.06 -8.61
N TRP A 109 -6.29 -9.34 -8.29
CA TRP A 109 -7.31 -10.14 -7.63
C TRP A 109 -7.64 -9.58 -6.24
N GLN A 110 -6.65 -9.07 -5.50
CA GLN A 110 -6.86 -8.43 -4.19
C GLN A 110 -7.73 -7.18 -4.32
N LYS A 111 -7.47 -6.36 -5.35
CA LYS A 111 -8.30 -5.20 -5.67
C LYS A 111 -9.74 -5.63 -5.98
N LYS A 112 -9.91 -6.69 -6.78
CA LYS A 112 -11.22 -7.24 -7.13
C LYS A 112 -11.99 -7.70 -5.88
N GLU A 113 -11.35 -8.49 -5.02
CA GLU A 113 -11.93 -8.95 -3.75
C GLU A 113 -12.38 -7.78 -2.86
N LEU A 114 -11.51 -6.79 -2.65
CA LEU A 114 -11.87 -5.60 -1.88
C LEU A 114 -12.99 -4.79 -2.51
N SER A 115 -13.03 -4.71 -3.83
CA SER A 115 -14.07 -3.96 -4.54
C SER A 115 -15.44 -4.63 -4.43
N ILE A 116 -15.48 -5.96 -4.35
CA ILE A 116 -16.69 -6.74 -4.10
C ILE A 116 -17.12 -6.58 -2.64
N ALA A 117 -16.18 -6.69 -1.70
CA ALA A 117 -16.46 -6.57 -0.27
C ALA A 117 -16.86 -5.14 0.17
N PHE A 118 -16.31 -4.11 -0.48
CA PHE A 118 -16.53 -2.71 -0.17
C PHE A 118 -16.91 -1.88 -1.41
N PRO A 119 -18.12 -2.06 -1.98
CA PRO A 119 -18.51 -1.44 -3.25
C PRO A 119 -18.42 0.09 -3.27
N GLY A 120 -18.64 0.75 -2.12
CA GLY A 120 -18.55 2.21 -1.98
C GLY A 120 -17.12 2.76 -2.07
N SER A 121 -16.09 1.91 -2.04
CA SER A 121 -14.68 2.29 -1.99
C SER A 121 -13.90 1.98 -3.27
N HIS A 122 -14.56 1.45 -4.32
CA HIS A 122 -13.89 1.08 -5.57
C HIS A 122 -13.06 2.23 -6.18
N GLY A 123 -13.55 3.47 -6.08
CA GLY A 123 -12.87 4.66 -6.62
C GLY A 123 -11.51 4.98 -5.96
N LYS A 124 -11.19 4.39 -4.80
CA LYS A 124 -9.95 4.64 -4.07
C LYS A 124 -9.04 3.42 -3.93
N ILE A 125 -9.38 2.30 -4.60
CA ILE A 125 -8.58 1.06 -4.55
C ILE A 125 -7.81 0.88 -5.87
N PHE A 126 -6.50 0.83 -5.77
CA PHE A 126 -5.58 0.69 -6.89
C PHE A 126 -4.58 -0.43 -6.65
N CYS A 127 -4.10 -1.08 -7.71
CA CYS A 127 -2.90 -1.90 -7.61
C CYS A 127 -1.69 -0.98 -7.55
N LEU A 128 -0.74 -1.27 -6.67
CA LEU A 128 0.49 -0.50 -6.55
C LEU A 128 1.21 -0.43 -7.90
N GLY A 129 1.24 -1.54 -8.65
CA GLY A 129 1.85 -1.61 -9.97
C GLY A 129 1.03 -1.08 -11.15
N LYS A 130 -0.11 -0.39 -10.92
CA LYS A 130 -1.02 0.10 -11.97
C LYS A 130 -0.29 0.81 -13.13
N TRP A 131 0.66 1.69 -12.81
CA TRP A 131 1.30 2.56 -13.81
C TRP A 131 2.37 1.87 -14.65
N ARG A 132 2.78 0.66 -14.23
CA ARG A 132 3.81 -0.13 -14.88
C ARG A 132 3.28 -1.46 -15.41
N ASP A 133 1.97 -1.70 -15.26
CA ASP A 133 1.31 -2.97 -15.57
C ASP A 133 2.01 -4.17 -14.89
N GLU A 134 2.42 -3.96 -13.64
CA GLU A 134 3.17 -4.94 -12.84
C GLU A 134 2.31 -5.44 -11.67
N GLU A 135 2.38 -6.74 -11.39
CA GLU A 135 1.88 -7.31 -10.13
C GLU A 135 3.05 -7.63 -9.19
N ILE A 136 2.85 -7.37 -7.90
CA ILE A 136 3.86 -7.63 -6.87
C ILE A 136 3.55 -9.00 -6.28
N ILE A 137 4.14 -10.02 -6.89
CA ILE A 137 3.93 -11.45 -6.56
C ILE A 137 4.25 -11.74 -5.09
N ASP A 138 3.52 -12.67 -4.49
CA ASP A 138 3.71 -13.04 -3.07
C ASP A 138 5.04 -13.77 -2.82
N PRO A 139 5.96 -13.21 -2.01
CA PRO A 139 7.21 -13.88 -1.65
C PRO A 139 7.05 -14.85 -0.47
N TYR A 140 5.84 -15.06 0.06
CA TYR A 140 5.66 -15.90 1.26
C TYR A 140 6.26 -17.30 1.10
N ARG A 141 7.13 -17.69 2.05
CA ARG A 141 7.92 -18.94 2.06
C ARG A 141 8.88 -19.10 0.88
N GLN A 142 9.24 -18.02 0.23
CA GLN A 142 10.29 -17.98 -0.80
C GLN A 142 11.63 -17.53 -0.18
N GLY A 143 12.71 -17.70 -0.94
CA GLY A 143 14.05 -17.26 -0.51
C GLY A 143 14.23 -15.74 -0.55
N THR A 144 15.28 -15.26 0.12
CA THR A 144 15.64 -13.84 0.24
C THR A 144 15.72 -13.13 -1.11
N GLU A 145 16.22 -13.78 -2.15
CA GLU A 145 16.31 -13.20 -3.50
C GLU A 145 14.94 -12.75 -4.04
N ILE A 146 13.89 -13.54 -3.80
CA ILE A 146 12.52 -13.21 -4.22
C ILE A 146 11.99 -12.03 -3.42
N PHE A 147 12.30 -11.94 -2.12
CA PHE A 147 11.96 -10.78 -1.31
C PHE A 147 12.65 -9.49 -1.79
N GLU A 148 13.91 -9.56 -2.21
CA GLU A 148 14.63 -8.42 -2.78
C GLU A 148 14.00 -7.98 -4.11
N GLN A 149 13.65 -8.92 -4.99
CA GLN A 149 12.94 -8.61 -6.24
C GLN A 149 11.57 -7.95 -5.98
N VAL A 150 10.80 -8.48 -5.04
CA VAL A 150 9.53 -7.91 -4.60
C VAL A 150 9.72 -6.50 -4.04
N PHE A 151 10.79 -6.28 -3.27
CA PHE A 151 11.10 -4.96 -2.74
C PHE A 151 11.45 -3.97 -3.85
N GLU A 152 12.24 -4.35 -4.85
CA GLU A 152 12.52 -3.50 -6.01
C GLU A 152 11.24 -3.10 -6.75
N LEU A 153 10.30 -4.04 -6.95
CA LEU A 153 8.99 -3.73 -7.53
C LEU A 153 8.21 -2.72 -6.68
N ILE A 154 8.18 -2.90 -5.35
CA ILE A 154 7.53 -1.96 -4.43
C ILE A 154 8.15 -0.57 -4.55
N LYS A 155 9.49 -0.46 -4.52
CA LYS A 155 10.20 0.82 -4.61
C LYS A 155 9.88 1.54 -5.92
N ASN A 156 10.03 0.84 -7.04
CA ASN A 156 9.86 1.41 -8.37
C ASN A 156 8.43 1.87 -8.61
N ASN A 157 7.44 1.11 -8.15
CA ASN A 157 6.05 1.49 -8.28
C ASN A 157 5.64 2.60 -7.31
N TRP A 158 6.16 2.58 -6.07
CA TRP A 158 5.94 3.65 -5.10
C TRP A 158 6.49 4.99 -5.58
N ASP A 159 7.69 5.02 -6.16
CA ASP A 159 8.28 6.26 -6.71
C ASP A 159 7.38 6.91 -7.77
N VAL A 160 6.75 6.11 -8.64
CA VAL A 160 5.78 6.61 -9.63
C VAL A 160 4.55 7.22 -8.95
N TRP A 161 4.00 6.55 -7.93
CA TRP A 161 2.85 7.06 -7.18
C TRP A 161 3.19 8.33 -6.41
N GLN A 162 4.30 8.35 -5.68
CA GLN A 162 4.74 9.52 -4.91
C GLN A 162 4.90 10.75 -5.82
N LYS A 163 5.51 10.57 -7.00
CA LYS A 163 5.60 11.64 -8.02
C LYS A 163 4.21 12.12 -8.44
N LYS A 164 3.30 11.21 -8.78
CA LYS A 164 1.95 11.57 -9.25
C LYS A 164 1.08 12.24 -8.19
N LEU A 165 1.26 11.91 -6.92
CA LEU A 165 0.42 12.39 -5.83
C LEU A 165 0.94 13.69 -5.19
N TRP A 166 2.26 13.90 -5.16
CA TRP A 166 2.87 15.03 -4.45
C TRP A 166 3.92 15.83 -5.21
N LYS A 167 4.35 15.40 -6.40
CA LYS A 167 5.20 16.23 -7.27
C LYS A 167 4.38 16.76 -8.45
N ALA A 168 3.92 18.02 -8.30
CA ALA A 168 3.51 18.87 -9.40
C ALA A 168 4.72 19.67 -9.91
#